data_AF-A0A969JV21-F1
#
_entry.id   AF-A0A969JV21-F1
#
_cell.length_a   1.000
_cell.length_b   1.000
_cell.length_c   1.000
_cell.angle_alpha   90.00
_cell.angle_beta   90.00
_cell.angle_gamma   90.00
#
_symmetry.space_group_name_H-M   'P 1'
#
loop_
_entity.id
_entity.type
_entity.pdbx_description
1 polymer ?
#
loop_
_entity_poly.entity_id
_entity_poly.type
_entity_poly.pdbx_seq_one_letter_code
_entity_poly.pdbx_strand_id
1 'polypeptide(L)'
;MESNLKLLVVDDSAVDRMMIGQSLQLAGIEFPAVEVESRAVAIAALESEGFDCVLIDAGLQDDDALELVRHIQQEGWPSATLLLLPEITKRHAEYPLSRWCGRFSVKA
;
A
#
# COMPACT_ATOMS: atom_id res chain seq x y z
N MET A 1 1.26 -25.43 -4.50
CA MET A 1 2.07 -24.54 -5.36
C MET A 1 2.30 -23.31 -4.53
N GLU A 2 3.54 -23.08 -4.08
CA GLU A 2 3.87 -21.87 -3.35
C GLU A 2 3.91 -20.74 -4.37
N SER A 3 2.82 -19.99 -4.49
CA SER A 3 2.84 -18.74 -5.23
C SER A 3 3.72 -17.78 -4.42
N ASN A 4 4.92 -17.54 -4.93
CA ASN A 4 5.85 -16.57 -4.36
C ASN A 4 5.29 -15.17 -4.63
N LEU A 5 4.27 -14.77 -3.85
CA LEU A 5 3.59 -13.49 -4.01
C LEU A 5 4.62 -12.37 -3.81
N LYS A 6 4.68 -11.43 -4.75
CA LYS A 6 5.57 -10.28 -4.65
C LYS A 6 4.78 -9.06 -4.20
N LEU A 7 5.26 -8.45 -3.13
CA LEU A 7 4.59 -7.34 -2.45
C LEU A 7 5.36 -6.05 -2.68
N LEU A 8 4.65 -4.95 -2.96
CA LEU A 8 5.20 -3.61 -2.89
C LEU A 8 4.63 -2.91 -1.66
N VAL A 9 5.48 -2.33 -0.81
CA VAL A 9 5.07 -1.57 0.38
C VAL A 9 5.48 -0.11 0.19
N VAL A 10 4.51 0.79 0.25
CA VAL A 10 4.67 2.23 0.03
C VAL A 10 4.31 2.98 1.31
N ASP A 11 5.32 3.48 2.00
CA ASP A 11 5.18 4.17 3.29
C ASP A 11 6.41 5.05 3.52
N ASP A 12 6.23 6.31 3.93
CA ASP A 12 7.34 7.26 4.15
C ASP A 12 8.09 7.00 5.47
N SER A 13 7.47 6.27 6.39
CA SER A 13 8.02 5.87 7.68
C SER A 13 8.76 4.53 7.58
N ALA A 14 10.09 4.58 7.68
CA ALA A 14 10.91 3.37 7.75
C ALA A 14 10.55 2.45 8.93
N VAL A 15 10.02 3.02 10.02
CA VAL A 15 9.56 2.26 11.19
C VAL A 15 8.31 1.47 10.84
N ASP A 16 7.35 2.09 10.16
CA ASP A 16 6.09 1.45 9.78
C ASP A 16 6.36 0.35 8.75
N ARG A 17 7.25 0.57 7.77
CA ARG A 17 7.71 -0.48 6.84
C ARG A 17 8.33 -1.69 7.54
N MET A 18 9.22 -1.45 8.51
CA MET A 18 9.82 -2.52 9.31
C MET A 18 8.78 -3.30 10.09
N MET A 19 7.80 -2.61 10.69
CA MET A 19 6.72 -3.24 11.46
C MET A 19 5.81 -4.10 10.58
N ILE A 20 5.50 -3.65 9.36
CA ILE A 20 4.76 -4.42 8.36
C ILE A 20 5.54 -5.69 8.00
N GLY A 21 6.83 -5.56 7.69
CA GLY A 21 7.69 -6.70 7.37
C GLY A 21 7.75 -7.73 8.50
N GLN A 22 7.93 -7.30 9.75
CA GLN A 22 7.92 -8.19 10.92
C GLN A 22 6.55 -8.85 11.13
N SER A 23 5.45 -8.11 10.94
CA SER A 23 4.10 -8.66 11.11
C SER A 23 3.80 -9.75 10.08
N LEU A 24 4.25 -9.58 8.84
CA LEU A 24 4.13 -10.59 7.79
C LEU A 24 4.95 -11.84 8.13
N GLN A 25 6.20 -11.67 8.57
CA GLN A 25 7.04 -12.79 9.01
C GLN A 25 6.40 -13.57 10.18
N LEU A 26 5.86 -12.86 11.18
CA LEU A 26 5.17 -13.47 12.31
C LEU A 26 3.90 -14.22 11.91
N ALA A 27 3.22 -13.77 10.85
CA ALA A 27 2.07 -14.47 10.28
C ALA A 27 2.46 -15.73 9.47
N GLY A 28 3.75 -16.07 9.38
CA GLY A 28 4.26 -17.16 8.54
C GLY A 28 4.19 -16.85 7.05
N ILE A 29 4.11 -15.57 6.71
CA ILE A 29 4.02 -15.09 5.34
C ILE A 29 5.42 -14.66 4.87
N GLU A 30 6.09 -15.55 4.15
CA GLU A 30 7.40 -15.31 3.57
C GLU A 30 7.26 -14.82 2.12
N PHE A 31 7.01 -13.52 1.94
CA PHE A 31 6.97 -12.89 0.62
C PHE A 31 8.13 -11.92 0.42
N PRO A 32 8.78 -11.91 -0.76
CA PRO A 32 9.69 -10.84 -1.12
C PRO A 32 8.89 -9.52 -1.21
N ALA A 33 9.10 -8.65 -0.21
CA ALA A 33 8.57 -7.30 -0.19
C ALA A 33 9.62 -6.32 -0.74
N VAL A 34 9.20 -5.47 -1.66
CA VAL A 34 9.95 -4.29 -2.09
C VAL A 34 9.38 -3.11 -1.32
N GLU A 35 10.24 -2.40 -0.62
CA GLU A 35 9.87 -1.25 0.21
C GLU A 35 10.27 0.05 -0.50
N VAL A 36 9.33 0.99 -0.61
CA VAL A 36 9.56 2.30 -1.23
C VAL A 36 8.94 3.39 -0.36
N GLU A 37 9.56 4.57 -0.37
CA GLU A 37 9.23 5.67 0.54
C GLU A 37 8.27 6.70 -0.04
N SER A 38 7.96 6.63 -1.35
CA SER A 38 7.14 7.64 -2.01
C SER A 38 6.38 7.10 -3.21
N ARG A 39 5.34 7.83 -3.59
CA ARG A 39 4.54 7.56 -4.79
C ARG A 39 5.38 7.49 -6.06
N ALA A 40 6.32 8.42 -6.24
CA ALA A 40 7.13 8.48 -7.45
C ALA A 40 7.98 7.22 -7.63
N VAL A 41 8.59 6.74 -6.54
CA VAL A 41 9.39 5.50 -6.55
C VAL A 41 8.48 4.27 -6.70
N ALA A 42 7.29 4.29 -6.11
CA ALA A 42 6.31 3.22 -6.27
C ALA A 42 5.87 3.03 -7.73
N ILE A 43 5.59 4.13 -8.45
CA ILE A 43 5.22 4.09 -9.87
C ILE A 43 6.38 3.54 -10.69
N ALA A 44 7.60 4.04 -10.49
CA ALA A 44 8.78 3.53 -11.20
C ALA A 44 9.01 2.03 -10.96
N ALA A 45 8.77 1.55 -9.72
CA ALA A 45 8.86 0.14 -9.40
C ALA A 45 7.79 -0.67 -10.17
N LEU A 46 6.52 -0.24 -10.14
CA LEU A 46 5.40 -0.89 -10.83
C LEU A 46 5.58 -0.93 -12.35
N GLU A 47 6.21 0.08 -12.94
CA GLU A 47 6.57 0.11 -14.35
C GLU A 47 7.71 -0.88 -14.69
N SER A 48 8.64 -1.06 -13.76
CA SER A 48 9.85 -1.87 -13.97
C SER A 48 9.63 -3.37 -13.78
N GLU A 49 8.73 -3.75 -12.86
CA GLU A 49 8.51 -5.13 -12.46
C GLU A 49 7.07 -5.39 -12.01
N GLY A 50 6.63 -6.64 -12.14
CA GLY A 50 5.30 -7.06 -11.72
C GLY A 50 5.22 -7.32 -10.22
N PHE A 51 4.11 -6.88 -9.62
CA PHE A 51 3.74 -7.19 -8.23
C PHE A 51 2.38 -7.88 -8.20
N ASP A 52 2.12 -8.67 -7.17
CA ASP A 52 0.81 -9.31 -6.96
C ASP A 52 -0.09 -8.45 -6.05
N CYS A 53 0.53 -7.71 -5.14
CA CYS A 53 -0.16 -6.85 -4.19
C CYS A 53 0.66 -5.59 -3.87
N VAL A 54 -0.03 -4.48 -3.64
CA VAL A 54 0.56 -3.23 -3.17
C VAL A 54 -0.08 -2.84 -1.84
N LEU A 55 0.74 -2.64 -0.81
CA LEU A 55 0.38 -2.02 0.46
C LEU A 55 0.73 -0.54 0.39
N ILE A 56 -0.27 0.32 0.58
CA ILE A 56 -0.08 1.78 0.58
C ILE A 56 -0.49 2.30 1.95
N ASP A 57 0.39 3.02 2.63
CA ASP A 57 0.03 3.77 3.82
C ASP A 57 -0.91 4.93 3.44
N ALA A 58 -2.06 5.01 4.10
CA ALA A 58 -2.98 6.13 3.93
C ALA A 58 -2.51 7.40 4.65
N GLY A 59 -1.48 7.31 5.50
CA GLY A 59 -0.79 8.44 6.11
C GLY A 59 0.27 9.11 5.23
N LEU A 60 0.62 8.50 4.08
CA LEU A 60 1.44 9.12 3.06
C LEU A 60 0.81 10.46 2.67
N GLN A 61 1.58 11.56 2.71
CA GLN A 61 1.12 12.94 2.57
C GLN A 61 -0.17 13.05 1.73
N ASP A 62 -1.27 13.37 2.42
CA ASP A 62 -2.63 13.36 1.86
C ASP A 62 -2.66 14.02 0.48
N ASP A 63 -2.86 13.19 -0.55
CA ASP A 63 -2.98 13.42 -1.99
C ASP A 63 -2.13 12.37 -2.75
N ASP A 64 -0.98 11.95 -2.22
CA ASP A 64 -0.12 10.95 -2.88
C ASP A 64 -0.70 9.52 -2.83
N ALA A 65 -1.28 9.09 -1.71
CA ALA A 65 -1.81 7.72 -1.57
C ALA A 65 -3.02 7.45 -2.50
N LEU A 66 -3.98 8.37 -2.53
CA LEU A 66 -5.19 8.21 -3.36
C LEU A 66 -4.90 8.34 -4.85
N GLU A 67 -3.98 9.23 -5.23
CA GLU A 67 -3.52 9.33 -6.62
C GLU A 67 -2.78 8.08 -7.06
N LEU A 68 -1.92 7.51 -6.20
CA LEU A 68 -1.25 6.24 -6.48
C LEU A 68 -2.26 5.12 -6.76
N VAL A 69 -3.28 4.97 -5.92
CA VAL A 69 -4.35 3.97 -6.11
C VAL A 69 -5.08 4.17 -7.44
N ARG A 70 -5.41 5.42 -7.79
CA ARG A 70 -6.07 5.72 -9.07
C ARG A 70 -5.18 5.35 -10.25
N HIS A 71 -3.89 5.66 -10.17
CA HIS A 71 -2.94 5.37 -11.23
C HIS A 71 -2.79 3.84 -11.42
N ILE A 72 -2.64 3.11 -10.32
CA ILE A 72 -2.61 1.64 -10.29
C ILE A 72 -3.86 1.05 -10.97
N GLN A 73 -5.06 1.55 -10.61
CA GLN A 73 -6.32 1.11 -11.22
C GLN A 73 -6.44 1.43 -12.72
N GLN A 74 -5.92 2.58 -13.16
CA GLN A 74 -5.95 3.00 -14.56
C GLN A 74 -5.04 2.14 -15.44
N GLU A 75 -3.85 1.82 -14.95
CA GLU A 75 -2.87 0.98 -15.67
C GLU A 75 -3.21 -0.53 -15.58
N GLY A 76 -4.18 -0.90 -14.76
CA GLY A 76 -4.57 -2.31 -14.54
C GLY A 76 -3.54 -3.09 -13.73
N TRP A 77 -2.70 -2.39 -12.97
CA TRP A 77 -1.77 -2.96 -12.02
C TRP A 77 -2.40 -3.12 -10.64
N PRO A 78 -1.72 -3.89 -9.79
CA PRO A 78 -1.91 -5.32 -9.73
C PRO A 78 -3.30 -5.72 -9.23
N SER A 79 -3.62 -7.01 -9.36
CA SER A 79 -4.94 -7.59 -9.07
C SER A 79 -5.50 -7.26 -7.69
N ALA A 80 -4.62 -6.99 -6.70
CA ALA A 80 -4.99 -6.56 -5.36
C ALA A 80 -4.23 -5.29 -4.95
N THR A 81 -4.96 -4.26 -4.55
CA THR A 81 -4.40 -3.06 -3.89
C THR A 81 -5.00 -2.96 -2.50
N LEU A 82 -4.16 -2.99 -1.47
CA LEU A 82 -4.59 -2.87 -0.07
C LEU A 82 -4.07 -1.55 0.51
N LEU A 83 -4.98 -0.83 1.12
CA LEU A 83 -4.73 0.46 1.74
C LEU A 83 -4.68 0.26 3.25
N LEU A 84 -3.53 0.57 3.84
CA LEU A 84 -3.32 0.52 5.28
C LEU A 84 -3.90 1.80 5.88
N LEU A 85 -4.94 1.62 6.70
CA LEU A 85 -5.51 2.74 7.43
C LEU A 85 -4.58 3.06 8.61
N PRO A 86 -4.23 4.34 8.85
CA PRO A 86 -3.44 4.72 10.00
C PRO A 86 -4.17 4.29 11.27
N GLU A 87 -3.37 3.87 12.26
CA GLU A 87 -3.84 3.55 13.59
C GLU A 87 -4.67 4.74 14.14
N ILE A 88 -5.86 4.45 14.70
CA ILE A 88 -6.83 5.45 15.23
C ILE A 88 -6.18 6.38 16.28
N THR A 89 -5.01 6.00 16.79
CA THR A 89 -4.12 6.71 17.72
C THR A 89 -3.37 7.90 17.12
N LYS A 90 -3.22 8.04 15.78
CA LYS A 90 -2.73 9.29 15.14
C LYS A 90 -3.84 10.38 15.17
N ARG A 91 -4.33 10.73 16.37
CA ARG A 91 -5.51 11.59 16.63
C ARG A 91 -5.30 13.10 16.42
N HIS A 92 -4.42 13.53 15.52
CA HIS A 92 -4.22 14.97 15.24
C HIS A 92 -4.02 15.35 13.76
N ALA A 93 -4.22 14.42 12.84
CA ALA A 93 -4.44 14.78 11.43
C ALA A 93 -5.92 14.57 11.13
N GLU A 94 -6.58 15.65 10.71
CA GLU A 94 -7.98 15.66 10.29
C GLU A 94 -8.12 14.86 8.98
N TYR A 95 -8.06 13.53 9.03
CA TYR A 95 -8.33 12.69 7.86
C TYR A 95 -9.84 12.68 7.61
N PRO A 96 -10.36 13.34 6.56
CA PRO A 96 -11.79 13.37 6.32
C PRO A 96 -12.17 12.02 5.71
N LEU A 97 -12.65 11.10 6.55
CA LEU A 97 -13.25 9.83 6.13
C LEU A 97 -14.37 10.03 5.08
N SER A 98 -14.95 11.24 5.01
CA SER A 98 -15.88 11.67 3.96
C SER A 98 -15.30 11.63 2.54
N ARG A 99 -13.97 11.71 2.36
CA ARG A 99 -13.32 11.53 1.05
C ARG A 99 -13.21 10.04 0.64
N TRP A 100 -13.32 9.12 1.61
CA TRP A 100 -13.18 7.67 1.42
C TRP A 100 -14.54 6.96 1.32
N CYS A 101 -15.57 7.48 2.01
CA CYS A 101 -16.94 7.00 1.95
C CYS A 101 -17.60 7.32 0.60
N GLY A 102 -17.38 6.47 -0.40
CA GLY A 102 -18.14 6.52 -1.67
C GLY A 102 -17.49 5.83 -2.86
N ARG A 103 -16.26 5.32 -2.73
CA ARG A 103 -15.47 4.87 -3.90
C ARG A 103 -14.84 3.48 -3.81
N PHE A 104 -15.00 2.78 -2.69
CA PHE A 104 -14.53 1.40 -2.55
C PHE A 104 -15.67 0.43 -2.80
N SER A 105 -15.65 -0.23 -3.97
CA SER A 105 -16.37 -1.50 -4.15
C SER A 105 -15.33 -2.60 -3.97
N VAL A 106 -15.20 -3.10 -2.74
CA VAL A 106 -14.43 -4.32 -2.48
C VAL A 106 -15.17 -5.44 -3.20
N LYS A 107 -14.68 -5.88 -4.35
CA LYS A 107 -15.14 -7.13 -4.95
C LYS A 107 -14.44 -8.26 -4.19
N ALA A 108 -15.23 -8.92 -3.35
CA ALA A 108 -14.91 -10.22 -2.80
C ALA A 108 -14.88 -11.28 -3.92
#